data_AF-A0A5E5AN88-F1
#
_entry.id   AF-A0A5E5AN88-F1
#
_cell.length_a   1.000
_cell.length_b   1.000
_cell.length_c   1.000
_cell.angle_alpha   90.00
_cell.angle_beta   90.00
_cell.angle_gamma   90.00
#
_symmetry.space_group_name_H-M   'P 1'
#
loop_
_entity.id
_entity.type
_entity.pdbx_description
1 polymer ?
#
loop_
_entity_poly.entity_id
_entity_poly.type
_entity_poly.pdbx_seq_one_letter_code
_entity_poly.pdbx_strand_id
1 'polypeptide(L)'
;MFRFDEGLKVYLHRDPVDFRYGMNSLSILVEQSMQLSPMDGSLYIFGNRRRDRVKILGWDGSGFWLLMKRLEASRFIWPDNKTEVVTMTSDVLHALLDGDDITAIRRHAKQEYLRVS
;
A
#
# COMPACT_ATOMS: atom_id res chain seq x y z
N MET A 1 -16.25 7.81 7.22
CA MET A 1 -14.94 7.62 7.91
C MET A 1 -14.15 6.67 7.02
N PHE A 2 -12.98 7.06 6.53
CA PHE A 2 -12.12 6.13 5.77
C PHE A 2 -11.72 4.98 6.69
N ARG A 3 -11.97 3.74 6.28
CA ARG A 3 -11.60 2.55 7.05
C ARG A 3 -10.76 1.63 6.18
N PHE A 4 -9.63 1.22 6.72
CA PHE A 4 -8.79 0.18 6.13
C PHE A 4 -9.32 -1.18 6.60
N ASP A 5 -10.43 -1.62 6.01
CA ASP A 5 -11.09 -2.86 6.42
C ASP A 5 -10.32 -4.10 5.93
N GLU A 6 -10.52 -5.25 6.57
CA GLU A 6 -9.80 -6.51 6.25
C GLU A 6 -10.01 -6.98 4.80
N GLY A 7 -11.11 -6.59 4.15
CA GLY A 7 -11.42 -6.94 2.76
C GLY A 7 -10.74 -6.05 1.72
N LEU A 8 -10.02 -5.02 2.15
CA LEU A 8 -9.43 -4.03 1.25
C LEU A 8 -8.20 -4.60 0.56
N LYS A 9 -8.17 -4.54 -0.77
CA LYS A 9 -6.98 -4.89 -1.54
C LYS A 9 -6.00 -3.73 -1.47
N VAL A 10 -4.76 -4.02 -1.08
CA VAL A 10 -3.69 -3.03 -1.02
C VAL A 10 -2.56 -3.48 -1.94
N TYR A 11 -2.15 -2.58 -2.83
CA TYR A 11 -1.05 -2.78 -3.75
C TYR A 11 0.04 -1.76 -3.50
N LEU A 12 1.26 -2.24 -3.35
CA LEU A 12 2.45 -1.42 -3.22
C LEU A 12 3.19 -1.39 -4.55
N HIS A 13 3.37 -0.19 -5.09
CA HIS A 13 4.29 0.03 -6.20
C HIS A 13 5.73 -0.03 -5.67
N ARG A 14 6.53 -0.94 -6.21
CA ARG A 14 7.90 -1.16 -5.72
C ARG A 14 8.79 0.05 -6.01
N ASP A 15 8.77 0.53 -7.24
CA ASP A 15 9.78 1.47 -7.71
C ASP A 15 9.55 2.92 -7.25
N PRO A 16 10.65 3.68 -7.17
CA PRO A 16 10.74 5.12 -7.18
C PRO A 16 9.60 5.93 -7.77
N VAL A 17 8.70 6.56 -7.01
CA VAL A 17 7.79 7.54 -7.65
C VAL A 17 8.28 8.96 -7.44
N ASP A 18 8.12 9.80 -8.46
CA ASP A 18 8.25 11.25 -8.34
C ASP A 18 7.09 11.80 -7.51
N PHE A 19 7.40 12.31 -6.32
CA PHE A 19 6.38 12.78 -5.39
C PHE A 19 5.74 14.12 -5.76
N ARG A 20 6.12 14.71 -6.90
CA ARG A 20 5.37 15.79 -7.54
C ARG A 20 4.08 15.28 -8.21
N TYR A 21 3.96 13.98 -8.45
CA TYR A 21 2.76 13.38 -9.05
C TYR A 21 1.54 13.53 -8.14
N GLY A 22 0.46 14.12 -8.67
CA GLY A 22 -0.85 14.22 -8.05
C GLY A 22 -1.73 13.00 -8.39
N MET A 23 -3.02 13.07 -8.07
CA MET A 23 -3.98 11.97 -8.28
C MET A 23 -3.98 11.45 -9.72
N ASN A 24 -4.07 12.34 -10.72
CA ASN A 24 -4.14 11.95 -12.13
C ASN A 24 -2.87 11.23 -12.62
N SER A 25 -1.69 11.74 -12.25
CA SER A 25 -0.43 11.10 -12.64
C SER A 25 -0.24 9.74 -11.97
N LEU A 26 -0.68 9.62 -10.71
CA LEU A 26 -0.63 8.36 -9.98
C LEU A 26 -1.65 7.35 -10.50
N SER A 27 -2.86 7.77 -10.88
CA SER A 27 -3.86 6.87 -11.47
C SER A 27 -3.41 6.33 -12.84
N ILE A 28 -2.78 7.17 -13.66
CA ILE A 28 -2.14 6.74 -14.91
C ILE A 28 -1.04 5.72 -14.61
N LEU A 29 -0.24 5.92 -13.56
CA LEU A 29 0.81 4.99 -13.16
C LEU A 29 0.24 3.64 -12.69
N VAL A 30 -0.90 3.64 -11.98
CA VAL A 30 -1.62 2.40 -11.63
C VAL A 30 -2.05 1.66 -12.90
N GLU A 31 -2.67 2.36 -13.84
CA GLU A 31 -3.17 1.75 -15.08
C GLU A 31 -2.03 1.21 -15.95
N GLN A 32 -1.00 2.03 -16.20
CA GLN A 32 0.04 1.71 -17.17
C GLN A 32 1.17 0.86 -16.59
N SER A 33 1.59 1.12 -15.36
CA SER A 33 2.71 0.38 -14.75
C SER A 33 2.22 -0.84 -14.00
N MET A 34 1.11 -0.74 -13.26
CA MET A 34 0.63 -1.84 -12.44
C MET A 34 -0.39 -2.72 -13.18
N GLN A 35 -0.90 -2.28 -14.33
CA GLN A 35 -1.90 -2.99 -15.13
C GLN A 35 -3.17 -3.29 -14.32
N LEU A 36 -3.56 -2.34 -13.45
CA LEU A 36 -4.73 -2.41 -12.58
C LEU A 36 -5.67 -1.22 -12.85
N SER A 37 -6.94 -1.36 -12.49
CA SER A 37 -7.89 -0.24 -12.59
C SER A 37 -7.79 0.64 -11.34
N PRO A 38 -7.43 1.94 -11.45
CA PRO A 38 -7.36 2.83 -10.29
C PRO A 38 -8.71 3.08 -9.61
N MET A 39 -9.83 2.69 -10.25
CA MET A 39 -11.20 2.90 -9.77
C MET A 39 -11.84 1.62 -9.19
N ASP A 40 -11.05 0.59 -8.90
CA ASP A 40 -11.54 -0.71 -8.41
C ASP A 40 -11.80 -0.76 -6.89
N GLY A 41 -11.64 0.36 -6.18
CA GLY A 41 -11.80 0.44 -4.72
C GLY A 41 -10.60 -0.09 -3.93
N SER A 42 -9.51 -0.45 -4.59
CA SER A 42 -8.25 -0.84 -3.95
C SER A 42 -7.43 0.39 -3.52
N LEU A 43 -6.42 0.15 -2.68
CA LEU A 43 -5.41 1.15 -2.34
C LEU A 43 -4.12 0.93 -3.07
N TYR A 44 -3.52 2.03 -3.51
CA TYR A 44 -2.26 2.04 -4.23
C TYR A 44 -1.23 2.87 -3.46
N ILE A 45 -0.17 2.20 -3.02
CA ILE A 45 0.85 2.76 -2.13
C ILE A 45 2.11 3.04 -2.94
N PHE A 46 2.59 4.27 -2.84
CA PHE A 46 3.79 4.74 -3.54
C PHE A 46 4.81 5.25 -2.54
N GLY A 47 6.09 4.99 -2.81
CA GLY A 47 7.21 5.46 -2.01
C GLY A 47 8.14 6.34 -2.82
N ASN A 48 8.70 7.37 -2.18
CA ASN A 48 9.68 8.21 -2.84
C ASN A 48 11.07 7.57 -2.80
N ARG A 49 12.01 8.10 -3.58
CA ARG A 49 13.38 7.55 -3.64
C ARG A 49 14.13 7.57 -2.30
N ARG A 50 13.82 8.50 -1.40
CA ARG A 50 14.43 8.55 -0.06
C ARG A 50 13.78 7.58 0.92
N ARG A 51 12.60 7.04 0.59
CA ARG A 51 11.75 6.21 1.45
C ARG A 51 11.38 6.88 2.77
N ASP A 52 11.36 8.22 2.81
CA ASP A 52 10.91 9.00 3.97
C ASP A 52 9.44 9.45 3.82
N ARG A 53 8.82 9.18 2.65
CA ARG A 53 7.45 9.58 2.34
C ARG A 53 6.70 8.47 1.62
N VAL A 54 5.41 8.36 1.96
CA VAL A 54 4.45 7.52 1.24
C VAL A 54 3.25 8.33 0.79
N LYS A 55 2.70 7.94 -0.36
CA LYS A 55 1.41 8.39 -0.88
C LYS A 55 0.48 7.19 -1.02
N ILE A 56 -0.78 7.37 -0.67
CA ILE A 56 -1.85 6.36 -0.78
C ILE A 56 -2.95 6.96 -1.65
N LEU A 57 -3.12 6.40 -2.85
CA LEU A 57 -4.23 6.73 -3.74
C LEU A 57 -5.37 5.74 -3.49
N GLY A 58 -6.60 6.24 -3.43
CA GLY A 58 -7.80 5.42 -3.43
C GLY A 58 -8.96 6.09 -4.15
N TRP A 59 -9.92 5.28 -4.55
CA TRP A 59 -11.18 5.69 -5.19
C TRP A 59 -12.34 5.20 -4.33
N ASP A 60 -13.29 6.09 -4.00
CA ASP A 60 -14.43 5.76 -3.11
C ASP A 60 -15.77 5.55 -3.85
N GLY A 61 -15.74 5.50 -5.19
CA GLY A 61 -16.95 5.45 -6.02
C GLY A 61 -17.40 6.82 -6.51
N SER A 62 -17.05 7.90 -5.81
CA SER A 62 -17.40 9.28 -6.15
C SER A 62 -16.21 10.14 -6.55
N GLY A 63 -15.02 9.84 -6.02
CA GLY A 63 -13.83 10.63 -6.25
C GLY A 63 -12.54 9.92 -5.88
N PHE A 64 -11.44 10.45 -6.39
CA PHE A 64 -10.11 10.10 -5.92
C PHE A 64 -9.75 10.89 -4.68
N TRP A 65 -9.07 10.22 -3.76
CA TRP A 65 -8.43 10.84 -2.61
C TRP A 65 -6.97 10.41 -2.54
N LEU A 66 -6.16 11.26 -1.92
CA LEU A 66 -4.73 11.05 -1.80
C LEU A 66 -4.29 11.36 -0.37
N LEU A 67 -3.86 10.33 0.36
CA LEU A 67 -3.21 10.48 1.66
C LEU A 67 -1.70 10.53 1.49
N MET A 68 -1.03 11.28 2.37
CA MET A 68 0.43 11.37 2.39
C MET A 68 0.93 11.32 3.83
N LYS A 69 1.94 10.48 4.09
CA LYS A 69 2.66 10.44 5.36
C LYS A 69 4.15 10.69 5.11
N ARG A 70 4.78 11.45 5.99
CA ARG A 70 6.21 11.75 5.99
C ARG A 70 6.80 11.38 7.34
N LEU A 71 7.96 10.75 7.32
CA LEU A 71 8.81 10.53 8.49
C LEU A 71 9.91 11.57 8.49
N GLU A 72 10.23 12.15 9.66
CA GLU A 72 11.28 13.17 9.76
C GLU A 72 12.67 12.56 9.99
N ALA A 73 12.77 11.54 10.85
CA ALA A 73 14.05 10.94 11.27
C ALA A 73 14.28 9.52 10.74
N SER A 74 13.25 8.87 10.23
CA SER A 74 13.26 7.45 9.85
C SER A 74 12.87 7.25 8.39
N ARG A 75 13.00 6.01 7.91
CA ARG A 75 12.61 5.60 6.57
C ARG A 75 11.67 4.41 6.66
N PHE A 76 10.72 4.35 5.74
CA PHE A 76 9.90 3.19 5.48
C PHE A 76 10.76 2.06 4.90
N ILE A 77 10.50 0.84 5.36
CA ILE A 77 11.17 -0.35 4.84
C ILE A 77 10.35 -0.86 3.66
N TRP A 78 10.96 -0.86 2.48
CA TRP A 78 10.33 -1.31 1.24
C TRP A 78 10.74 -2.75 0.94
N PRO A 79 9.82 -3.62 0.50
CA PRO A 79 10.15 -4.98 0.11
C PRO A 79 11.02 -4.97 -1.15
N ASP A 80 12.06 -5.82 -1.15
CA ASP A 80 13.05 -5.95 -2.24
C ASP A 80 12.71 -7.08 -3.22
N ASN A 81 11.42 -7.43 -3.34
CA ASN A 81 11.01 -8.52 -4.21
C ASN A 81 11.15 -8.16 -5.70
N LYS A 82 11.42 -9.17 -6.53
CA LYS A 82 11.58 -9.00 -7.99
C LYS A 82 10.29 -8.63 -8.72
N THR A 83 9.15 -8.66 -8.03
CA THR A 83 7.84 -8.31 -8.59
C THR A 83 7.63 -6.80 -8.50
N GLU A 84 7.16 -6.17 -9.58
CA GLU A 84 6.96 -4.72 -9.64
C GLU A 84 5.84 -4.21 -8.70
N VAL A 85 4.86 -5.08 -8.40
CA VAL A 85 3.73 -4.81 -7.53
C VAL A 85 3.63 -5.85 -6.44
N VAL A 86 3.46 -5.39 -5.19
CA VAL A 86 3.31 -6.26 -4.02
C VAL A 86 1.90 -6.12 -3.46
N THR A 87 1.17 -7.22 -3.37
CA THR A 87 -0.13 -7.25 -2.67
C THR A 87 0.10 -7.41 -1.17
N MET A 88 -0.59 -6.60 -0.36
CA MET A 88 -0.55 -6.68 1.11
C MET A 88 -1.95 -6.57 1.72
N THR A 89 -2.06 -6.95 2.99
CA THR A 89 -3.30 -6.80 3.77
C THR A 89 -3.33 -5.43 4.46
N SER A 90 -4.50 -5.03 4.97
CA SER A 90 -4.67 -3.81 5.76
C SER A 90 -3.71 -3.73 6.95
N ASP A 91 -3.51 -4.81 7.71
CA ASP A 91 -2.60 -4.74 8.88
C ASP A 91 -1.13 -4.57 8.48
N VAL A 92 -0.71 -5.14 7.34
CA VAL A 92 0.65 -4.93 6.82
C VAL A 92 0.81 -3.48 6.36
N LEU A 93 -0.24 -2.89 5.77
CA LEU A 93 -0.26 -1.45 5.50
C LEU A 93 -0.14 -0.63 6.79
N HIS A 94 -0.86 -1.00 7.86
CA HIS A 94 -0.76 -0.31 9.15
C HIS A 94 0.67 -0.38 9.72
N ALA A 95 1.28 -1.56 9.74
CA ALA A 95 2.66 -1.74 10.16
C ALA A 95 3.65 -0.91 9.33
N LEU A 96 3.49 -0.89 7.99
CA LEU A 96 4.27 -0.02 7.11
C LEU A 96 4.12 1.44 7.52
N LEU A 97 2.88 1.89 7.75
CA LEU A 97 2.62 3.27 8.13
C LEU A 97 3.22 3.62 9.49
N ASP A 98 3.24 2.69 10.44
CA ASP A 98 3.88 2.87 11.75
C ASP A 98 5.41 2.84 11.69
N GLY A 99 5.97 2.42 10.55
CA GLY A 99 7.41 2.42 10.27
C GLY A 99 8.08 1.08 10.53
N ASP A 100 7.29 0.03 10.75
CA ASP A 100 7.79 -1.32 10.99
C ASP A 100 8.37 -1.96 9.72
N ASP A 101 9.22 -2.98 9.93
CA ASP A 101 9.76 -3.81 8.86
C ASP A 101 8.70 -4.80 8.35
N ILE A 102 8.00 -4.40 7.28
CA ILE A 102 6.99 -5.25 6.66
C ILE A 102 7.55 -6.49 5.96
N THR A 103 8.86 -6.59 5.75
CA THR A 103 9.49 -7.78 5.16
C THR A 103 9.69 -8.90 6.18
N ALA A 104 9.73 -8.53 7.46
CA ALA A 104 9.90 -9.47 8.57
C ALA A 104 8.57 -9.99 9.14
N ILE A 105 7.42 -9.44 8.72
CA ILE A 105 6.11 -9.83 9.22
C ILE A 105 5.80 -11.28 8.80
N ARG A 106 5.84 -12.19 9.77
CA ARG A 106 5.40 -13.59 9.60
C ARG A 106 4.01 -13.76 10.20
N ARG A 107 3.03 -14.09 9.36
CA ARG A 107 1.72 -14.53 9.84
C ARG A 107 1.72 -16.02 10.12
N HIS A 108 1.17 -16.40 11.26
CA HIS A 108 0.76 -17.79 11.47
C HIS A 108 -0.38 -18.12 10.52
N ALA A 109 -0.34 -19.32 9.92
CA ALA A 109 -1.46 -19.80 9.12
C ALA A 109 -2.72 -19.82 9.98
N LYS A 110 -3.83 -19.31 9.44
CA LYS A 110 -5.14 -19.36 10.10
C LYS A 110 -5.45 -20.83 10.42
N GLN A 111 -5.61 -21.14 11.70
CA GLN A 111 -5.93 -22.48 12.15
C GLN A 111 -7.45 -22.63 12.14
N GLU A 112 -7.99 -23.56 11.35
CA GLU A 112 -9.38 -23.98 11.47
C GLU A 112 -9.45 -25.09 12.52
N TYR A 113 -9.88 -24.73 13.72
CA TYR A 113 -10.13 -25.71 14.76
C TYR A 113 -11.40 -26.50 14.40
N LEU A 114 -11.23 -27.77 14.01
CA LEU A 114 -12.33 -28.68 13.67
C LEU A 114 -13.17 -29.09 14.89
N ARG A 115 -12.64 -28.87 16.11
CA ARG A 115 -13.30 -29.18 17.37
C ARG A 115 -12.64 -28.42 18.51
N VAL A 116 -13.45 -27.91 19.42
CA VAL A 116 -13.02 -27.38 20.71
C VAL A 116 -13.02 -28.55 21.68
N SER A 117 -11.88 -28.87 22.28
CA SER A 117 -11.75 -29.88 23.33
C SER A 117 -12.38 -29.41 24.63
#